data_AF-A0A5N0EJL8-F1
#
_entry.id   AF-A0A5N0EJL8-F1
#
_cell.length_a   1.000
_cell.length_b   1.000
_cell.length_c   1.000
_cell.angle_alpha   90.00
_cell.angle_beta   90.00
_cell.angle_gamma   90.00
#
_symmetry.space_group_name_H-M   'P 1'
#
loop_
_entity.id
_entity.type
_entity.pdbx_description
1 polymer ?
#
loop_
_entity_poly.entity_id
_entity_poly.type
_entity_poly.pdbx_seq_one_letter_code
_entity_poly.pdbx_strand_id
1 'polypeptide(L)' 'MTEPKFAIGDRIRHVSMGHHGVVVAVDREHSAVHDANDLSLNPEIRGNPWYKVTLEDEHGEQVDSYLSESQIDAE' A
#
# COMPACT_ATOMS: atom_id res chain seq x y z
N MET A 1 3.86 -18.51 -5.35
CA MET A 1 2.90 -17.39 -5.23
C MET A 1 2.98 -16.94 -3.79
N THR A 2 3.50 -15.75 -3.54
CA THR A 2 3.56 -15.19 -2.19
C THR A 2 2.13 -14.80 -1.80
N GLU A 3 1.66 -15.31 -0.65
CA GLU A 3 0.34 -14.97 -0.14
C GLU A 3 0.37 -13.52 0.38
N PRO A 4 -0.64 -12.69 0.09
CA PRO A 4 -0.67 -11.33 0.59
C PRO A 4 -0.83 -11.34 2.10
N LYS A 5 0.03 -10.59 2.79
CA LYS A 5 0.03 -10.46 4.24
C LYS A 5 -1.20 -9.72 4.79
N PHE A 6 -1.81 -8.86 3.96
CA PHE A 6 -2.98 -8.06 4.31
C PHE A 6 -4.14 -8.33 3.34
N ALA A 7 -5.38 -8.22 3.80
CA ALA A 7 -6.58 -8.39 3.00
C ALA A 7 -7.38 -7.08 2.93
N ILE A 8 -8.32 -7.03 1.96
CA ILE A 8 -9.22 -5.89 1.80
C ILE A 8 -10.07 -5.74 3.07
N GLY A 9 -10.08 -4.53 3.66
CA GLY A 9 -10.74 -4.20 4.91
C GLY A 9 -9.84 -4.27 6.15
N ASP A 10 -8.60 -4.75 6.04
CA ASP A 10 -7.65 -4.70 7.15
C ASP A 10 -7.26 -3.26 7.48
N ARG A 11 -7.25 -2.94 8.79
CA ARG A 11 -6.70 -1.68 9.29
C ARG A 11 -5.19 -1.77 9.30
N ILE A 12 -4.57 -0.74 8.76
CA ILE A 12 -3.11 -0.66 8.62
C ILE A 12 -2.61 0.70 9.05
N ARG A 13 -1.30 0.77 9.26
CA ARG A 13 -0.60 2.00 9.54
C ARG A 13 0.57 2.20 8.58
N HIS A 14 0.70 3.40 8.04
CA HIS A 14 1.85 3.74 7.21
C HIS A 14 3.09 3.82 8.09
N VAL A 15 4.14 3.03 7.82
CA VAL A 15 5.35 2.94 8.67
C VAL A 15 6.08 4.28 8.78
N SER A 16 6.32 4.98 7.67
CA SER A 16 7.09 6.23 7.68
C SER A 16 6.31 7.45 8.20
N MET A 17 5.04 7.59 7.85
CA MET A 17 4.22 8.76 8.18
C MET A 17 3.35 8.56 9.43
N GLY A 18 3.09 7.31 9.82
CA GLY A 18 2.29 6.98 10.99
C GLY A 18 0.77 7.16 10.82
N HIS A 19 0.29 7.49 9.62
CA HIS A 19 -1.13 7.61 9.30
C HIS A 19 -1.85 6.28 9.35
N HIS A 20 -3.09 6.30 9.85
CA HIS A 20 -3.97 5.13 9.84
C HIS A 20 -4.68 5.05 8.51
N GLY A 21 -4.96 3.82 8.07
CA GLY A 21 -5.74 3.59 6.88
C GLY A 21 -6.29 2.19 6.81
N VAL A 22 -6.88 1.89 5.66
CA VAL A 22 -7.52 0.61 5.38
C VAL A 22 -7.09 0.11 4.02
N VAL A 23 -6.87 -1.20 3.89
CA VAL A 23 -6.60 -1.84 2.61
C VAL A 23 -7.91 -1.90 1.80
N VAL A 24 -7.90 -1.35 0.60
CA VAL A 24 -9.06 -1.34 -0.31
C VAL A 24 -8.88 -2.27 -1.50
N ALA A 25 -7.64 -2.58 -1.89
CA ALA A 25 -7.34 -3.58 -2.89
C ALA A 25 -5.95 -4.20 -2.67
N VAL A 26 -5.77 -5.41 -3.18
CA VAL A 26 -4.52 -6.17 -3.08
C VAL A 26 -4.12 -6.64 -4.48
N ASP A 27 -2.99 -6.13 -4.96
CA ASP A 27 -2.41 -6.46 -6.25
C ASP A 27 -1.19 -7.36 -6.04
N ARG A 28 -1.36 -8.66 -6.31
CA ARG A 28 -0.30 -9.68 -6.15
C ARG A 28 0.79 -9.60 -7.21
N GLU A 29 0.44 -9.08 -8.39
CA GLU A 29 1.36 -8.82 -9.49
C GLU A 29 1.40 -7.32 -9.73
N HIS A 30 2.60 -6.74 -9.62
CA HIS A 30 2.80 -5.33 -9.92
C HIS A 30 2.52 -5.07 -11.42
N SER A 31 1.34 -4.54 -11.72
CA SER A 31 0.98 -4.13 -13.07
C SER A 31 1.48 -2.71 -13.32
N ALA A 32 2.30 -2.51 -14.37
CA ALA A 32 2.92 -1.24 -14.74
C ALA A 32 1.92 -0.10 -15.06
N VAL A 33 0.62 -0.32 -14.91
CA VAL A 33 -0.46 0.65 -15.09
C VAL A 33 -0.51 1.66 -13.93
N HIS A 34 0.09 1.36 -12.78
CA HIS A 34 -0.04 2.15 -11.55
C HIS A 34 1.21 3.02 -11.26
N ASP A 35 1.95 3.38 -12.30
CA ASP A 35 3.20 4.18 -12.26
C ASP A 35 2.94 5.69 -11.95
N ALA A 36 1.92 6.00 -11.16
CA ALA A 36 1.50 7.39 -10.93
C ALA A 36 2.47 8.17 -10.01
N ASN A 37 3.39 7.49 -9.30
CA ASN A 37 4.21 8.13 -8.26
C ASN A 37 5.72 7.89 -8.36
N ASP A 38 6.27 7.37 -9.47
CA ASP A 38 7.72 7.17 -9.69
C ASP A 38 8.42 6.22 -8.66
N LEU A 39 7.76 5.84 -7.56
CA LEU A 39 8.19 4.87 -6.54
C LEU A 39 8.41 3.46 -7.14
N SER A 40 7.86 3.20 -8.33
CA SER A 40 7.92 1.94 -9.06
C SER A 40 9.26 1.71 -9.80
N LEU A 41 10.22 2.64 -9.70
CA LEU A 41 11.55 2.49 -10.30
C LEU A 41 12.47 1.50 -9.56
N ASN A 42 12.10 1.03 -8.36
CA ASN A 42 12.92 0.10 -7.59
C ASN A 42 12.54 -1.37 -7.88
N PRO A 43 13.43 -2.17 -8.50
CA PRO A 43 13.15 -3.56 -8.85
C PRO A 43 12.90 -4.46 -7.62
N GLU A 44 13.44 -4.10 -6.46
CA GLU A 44 13.18 -4.79 -5.19
C GLU A 44 11.74 -4.59 -4.70
N ILE A 45 11.12 -3.43 -5.01
CA ILE A 45 9.72 -3.14 -4.67
C ILE A 45 8.76 -3.84 -5.67
N ARG A 46 9.17 -4.02 -6.93
CA ARG A 46 8.36 -4.72 -7.96
C ARG A 46 8.16 -6.22 -7.68
N GLY A 47 9.04 -6.83 -6.89
CA GLY A 47 8.97 -8.25 -6.54
C GLY A 47 7.95 -8.60 -5.47
N ASN A 48 7.42 -7.60 -4.76
CA ASN A 48 6.53 -7.77 -3.62
C ASN A 48 5.08 -7.41 -3.98
N PRO A 49 4.08 -7.96 -3.27
CA PRO A 49 2.68 -7.57 -3.46
C PRO A 49 2.48 -6.08 -3.10
N TRP A 50 1.62 -5.44 -3.88
CA TRP A 50 1.22 -4.05 -3.70
C TRP A 50 -0.18 -3.98 -3.14
N TYR A 51 -0.41 -2.96 -2.32
CA TYR A 51 -1.67 -2.76 -1.64
C TYR A 51 -2.15 -1.35 -1.93
N LYS A 52 -3.38 -1.25 -2.45
CA LYS A 52 -4.09 0.02 -2.46
C LYS A 52 -4.67 0.23 -1.08
N VAL A 53 -4.29 1.31 -0.43
CA VAL A 53 -4.79 1.70 0.88
C VAL A 53 -5.43 3.08 0.78
N THR A 54 -6.45 3.31 1.60
CA THR A 54 -6.97 4.67 1.82
C THR A 54 -6.45 5.12 3.18
N LEU A 55 -5.56 6.12 3.18
CA LEU A 55 -4.98 6.70 4.38
C LEU A 55 -5.77 7.94 4.78
N GLU A 56 -5.89 8.19 6.07
CA GLU A 56 -6.34 9.47 6.60
C GLU A 56 -5.15 10.41 6.77
N ASP A 57 -5.16 11.49 6.00
CA ASP A 57 -4.14 12.55 6.06
C ASP A 57 -4.31 13.43 7.34
N GLU A 58 -3.37 14.33 7.61
CA GLU A 58 -3.42 15.27 8.74
C GLU A 58 -4.68 16.17 8.75
N HIS A 59 -5.31 16.35 7.60
CA HIS A 59 -6.58 17.07 7.47
C HIS A 59 -7.83 16.21 7.74
N GLY A 60 -7.68 14.92 8.01
CA GLY A 60 -8.80 13.97 8.11
C GLY A 60 -9.36 13.55 6.76
N GLU A 61 -8.64 13.85 5.67
CA GLU A 61 -9.06 13.51 4.32
C GLU A 61 -8.60 12.10 3.94
N GLN A 62 -9.48 11.36 3.27
CA GLN A 62 -9.21 10.01 2.79
C GLN A 62 -8.46 10.08 1.47
N VAL A 63 -7.19 9.72 1.47
CA VAL A 63 -6.32 9.72 0.30
C VAL A 63 -5.97 8.30 -0.10
N ASP A 64 -6.33 7.94 -1.33
CA ASP A 64 -5.92 6.68 -1.94
C ASP A 64 -4.42 6.69 -2.23
N SER A 65 -3.69 5.78 -1.58
CA SER A 65 -2.25 5.59 -1.76
C SER A 65 -1.93 4.14 -2.16
N TYR A 66 -0.91 3.99 -2.99
CA TYR A 66 -0.35 2.68 -3.34
C TYR A 66 0.93 2.46 -2.56
N LEU A 67 0.93 1.42 -1.72
CA LEU A 67 2.05 1.09 -0.85
C LEU A 67 2.49 -0.34 -1.07
N SER A 68 3.78 -0.57 -0.89
CA SER A 68 4.36 -1.91 -0.81
C SER A 68 4.18 -2.52 0.58
N GLU A 69 4.25 -3.85 0.69
CA GLU A 69 4.14 -4.55 1.98
C GLU A 69 5.08 -3.99 3.07
N SER A 70 6.29 -3.58 2.69
CA SER A 70 7.30 -3.05 3.62
C SER A 70 6.96 -1.68 4.21
N GLN A 71 6.02 -0.95 3.61
CA GLN A 71 5.59 0.38 4.05
C GLN A 71 4.35 0.33 4.94
N ILE A 72 3.78 -0.86 5.14
CA ILE A 72 2.52 -1.09 5.84
C ILE A 72 2.82 -1.91 7.10
N ASP A 73 2.34 -1.41 8.24
CA ASP A 73 2.33 -2.14 9.50
C ASP A 73 0.91 -2.60 9.85
N ALA A 74 0.80 -3.80 10.43
CA ALA A 74 -0.47 -4.29 10.97
C ALA A 74 -0.71 -3.64 12.33
N GLU A 75 -1.87 -3.04 12.53
CA GLU A 75 -2.31 -2.53 13.85
C GLU A 75 -2.77 -3.67 14.78
#